data_AF-A0A7S2VAY4-F1
#
_entry.id   AF-A0A7S2VAY4-F1
#
_cell.length_a   1.000
_cell.length_b   1.000
_cell.length_c   1.000
_cell.angle_alpha   90.00
_cell.angle_beta   90.00
_cell.angle_gamma   90.00
#
_symmetry.space_group_name_H-M   'P 1'
#
loop_
_entity.id
_entity.type
_entity.pdbx_description
1 polymer ?
#
loop_
_entity_poly.entity_id
_entity_poly.type
_entity_poly.pdbx_seq_one_letter_code
_entity_poly.pdbx_strand_id
1 'polypeptide(L)'
;FYLTDAFLRLLLWRGTFPVNLFGKTFHFPIHSLMAFVSLAFVVEQPQFIPAWWFGCIGWIMIGTMDYRLHLPSPWLRCKHFLEHIGTIITGSSPAAPHSIQAFENAEEANAFVETWKKRIKDSEEAAAHEYEENMKAQEELQREMEEIGDVGTDISADNRGGSGLSVDPFKSVLFPVQQNLAMICKYLRHIRYILIWQESYISFWFTAGCFLLSILCAFIPWFFIIKWTSRLFVWSLFGPWMKLVDIYYVSTLDDFTEEDLKEQRLKSREQRRLATAAAIS
;
A
#
# COMPACT_ATOMS: atom_id res chain seq x y z
N PHE A 1 -13.67 -2.84 -0.56
CA PHE A 1 -15.07 -2.70 -0.08
C PHE A 1 -15.16 -2.09 1.31
N TYR A 2 -14.86 -2.78 2.43
CA TYR A 2 -15.04 -2.19 3.78
C TYR A 2 -14.31 -0.85 3.98
N LEU A 3 -13.01 -0.82 3.63
CA LEU A 3 -12.22 0.41 3.69
C LEU A 3 -12.73 1.48 2.72
N THR A 4 -13.12 1.07 1.52
CA THR A 4 -13.69 1.95 0.49
C THR A 4 -14.98 2.60 0.98
N ASP A 5 -15.89 1.83 1.57
CA ASP A 5 -17.16 2.32 2.10
C ASP A 5 -16.94 3.26 3.30
N ALA A 6 -16.01 2.91 4.20
CA ALA A 6 -15.62 3.78 5.30
C ALA A 6 -15.03 5.11 4.79
N PHE A 7 -14.17 5.05 3.79
CA PHE A 7 -13.55 6.22 3.16
C PHE A 7 -14.57 7.10 2.43
N LEU A 8 -15.47 6.49 1.64
CA LEU A 8 -16.55 7.20 0.96
C LEU A 8 -17.54 7.83 1.94
N ARG A 9 -17.84 7.19 3.08
CA ARG A 9 -18.64 7.80 4.15
C ARG A 9 -17.96 9.02 4.74
N LEU A 10 -16.63 8.97 4.93
CA LEU A 10 -15.85 10.08 5.47
C LEU A 10 -15.78 11.25 4.49
N LEU A 11 -15.57 11.02 3.19
CA LEU A 11 -15.45 12.08 2.19
C LEU A 11 -16.79 12.66 1.71
N LEU A 12 -17.82 11.85 1.51
CA LEU A 12 -19.05 12.26 0.82
C LEU A 12 -20.14 12.82 1.74
N TRP A 13 -19.79 13.33 2.93
CA TRP A 13 -20.75 13.93 3.88
C TRP A 13 -21.99 13.06 4.13
N ARG A 14 -21.81 11.73 4.17
CA ARG A 14 -22.92 10.81 4.39
C ARG A 14 -23.30 10.83 5.87
N GLY A 15 -24.57 11.11 6.14
CA GLY A 15 -25.11 11.11 7.49
C GLY A 15 -24.99 9.72 8.11
N THR A 16 -24.29 9.62 9.24
CA THR A 16 -24.06 8.35 9.95
C THR A 16 -24.83 8.29 11.26
N PHE A 17 -25.03 9.44 11.90
CA PHE A 17 -25.68 9.51 13.20
C PHE A 17 -27.14 9.98 13.06
N PRO A 18 -28.14 9.10 13.26
CA PRO A 18 -29.54 9.48 13.21
C PRO A 18 -29.90 10.28 14.47
N VAL A 19 -30.43 11.48 14.29
CA VAL A 19 -30.95 12.35 15.35
C VAL A 19 -32.42 12.60 15.07
N ASN A 20 -33.28 12.22 16.00
CA ASN A 20 -34.71 12.47 15.91
C ASN A 20 -35.02 13.86 16.45
N LEU A 21 -35.33 14.80 15.54
CA LEU A 21 -35.73 16.17 15.87
C LEU A 21 -37.13 16.43 15.29
N PHE A 22 -38.05 16.89 16.13
CA PHE A 22 -39.44 17.23 15.74
C PHE A 22 -40.17 16.08 15.01
N GLY A 23 -39.96 14.84 15.43
CA GLY A 23 -40.58 13.66 14.80
C GLY A 23 -40.01 13.27 13.44
N LYS A 24 -38.91 13.90 12.99
CA LYS A 24 -38.17 13.52 11.78
C LYS A 24 -36.75 13.06 12.13
N THR A 25 -36.28 12.00 11.49
CA THR A 25 -34.93 11.48 11.66
C THR A 25 -33.97 12.16 10.69
N PHE A 26 -33.08 13.00 11.20
CA PHE A 26 -32.00 13.63 10.43
C PHE A 26 -30.70 12.86 10.63
N HIS A 27 -29.98 12.56 9.55
CA HIS A 27 -28.70 11.87 9.63
C HIS A 27 -27.56 12.88 9.55
N PHE A 28 -26.84 13.07 10.66
CA PHE A 28 -25.72 14.03 10.70
C PHE A 28 -24.40 13.38 10.24
N PRO A 29 -23.63 14.04 9.35
CA PRO A 29 -22.35 13.53 8.85
C PRO A 29 -21.20 13.92 9.81
N ILE A 30 -21.30 13.47 11.05
CA ILE A 30 -20.37 13.83 12.14
C ILE A 30 -18.91 13.54 11.74
N HIS A 31 -18.67 12.41 11.07
CA HIS A 31 -17.32 12.06 10.66
C HIS A 31 -16.75 12.99 9.59
N SER A 32 -17.52 13.32 8.55
CA SER A 32 -17.07 14.25 7.51
C SER A 32 -16.83 15.65 8.06
N LEU A 33 -17.67 16.11 8.98
CA LEU A 33 -17.48 17.40 9.65
C LEU A 33 -16.19 17.44 10.45
N MET A 34 -15.92 16.42 11.27
CA MET A 34 -14.65 16.31 12.00
C MET A 34 -13.44 16.25 11.06
N ALA A 35 -13.59 15.63 9.88
CA ALA A 35 -12.50 15.45 8.93
C ALA A 35 -12.17 16.78 8.28
N PHE A 36 -13.20 17.52 7.90
CA PHE A 36 -13.08 18.88 7.39
C PHE A 36 -12.42 19.83 8.40
N VAL A 37 -12.91 19.86 9.65
CA VAL A 37 -12.35 20.73 10.71
C VAL A 37 -10.90 20.37 11.03
N SER A 38 -10.60 19.07 11.17
CA SER A 38 -9.23 18.62 11.43
C SER A 38 -8.28 18.93 10.29
N LEU A 39 -8.71 18.76 9.03
CA LEU A 39 -7.90 19.07 7.87
C LEU A 39 -7.66 20.59 7.74
N ALA A 40 -8.68 21.42 7.98
CA ALA A 40 -8.52 22.88 8.02
C ALA A 40 -7.48 23.29 9.07
N PHE A 41 -7.53 22.70 10.27
CA PHE A 41 -6.56 22.96 11.33
C PHE A 41 -5.13 22.51 10.95
N VAL A 42 -4.99 21.36 10.28
CA VAL A 42 -3.69 20.85 9.83
C VAL A 42 -3.07 21.73 8.73
N VAL A 43 -3.90 22.28 7.84
CA VAL A 43 -3.44 23.23 6.81
C VAL A 43 -2.93 24.52 7.44
N GLU A 44 -3.64 25.05 8.43
CA GLU A 44 -3.20 26.25 9.16
C GLU A 44 -1.98 26.00 10.04
N GLN A 45 -1.83 24.78 10.58
CA GLN A 45 -0.78 24.39 11.51
C GLN A 45 -0.11 23.07 11.09
N PRO A 46 0.80 23.09 10.08
CA PRO A 46 1.43 21.89 9.54
C PRO A 46 2.24 21.07 10.56
N GLN A 47 2.59 21.66 11.70
CA GLN A 47 3.23 20.96 12.80
C GLN A 47 2.39 19.79 13.35
N PHE A 48 1.06 19.80 13.15
CA PHE A 48 0.19 18.71 13.58
C PHE A 48 0.02 17.60 12.54
N ILE A 49 0.69 17.65 11.37
CA ILE A 49 0.57 16.59 10.34
C ILE A 49 0.85 15.19 10.92
N PRO A 50 1.92 14.95 11.70
CA PRO A 50 2.17 13.60 12.23
C PRO A 50 1.12 13.15 13.24
N ALA A 51 0.64 14.07 14.09
CA ALA A 51 -0.44 13.80 15.03
C ALA A 51 -1.74 13.44 14.30
N TRP A 52 -2.10 14.22 13.28
CA TRP A 52 -3.27 13.98 12.44
C TRP A 52 -3.16 12.66 11.68
N TRP A 53 -1.99 12.32 11.13
CA TRP A 53 -1.75 11.06 10.43
C TRP A 53 -2.08 9.84 11.32
N PHE A 54 -1.53 9.77 12.53
CA PHE A 54 -1.83 8.67 13.45
C PHE A 54 -3.30 8.70 13.92
N GLY A 55 -3.85 9.90 14.12
CA GLY A 55 -5.27 10.09 14.42
C GLY A 55 -6.18 9.53 13.32
N CYS A 56 -5.84 9.76 12.05
CA CYS A 56 -6.56 9.22 10.90
C CYS A 56 -6.52 7.70 10.83
N ILE A 57 -5.38 7.06 11.14
CA ILE A 57 -5.29 5.60 11.21
C ILE A 57 -6.25 5.07 12.28
N GLY A 58 -6.16 5.60 13.51
CA GLY A 58 -7.05 5.20 14.60
C GLY A 58 -8.52 5.46 14.26
N TRP A 59 -8.80 6.55 13.55
CA TRP A 59 -10.15 6.90 13.16
C TRP A 59 -10.73 6.01 12.05
N ILE A 60 -9.93 5.65 11.04
CA ILE A 60 -10.32 4.65 10.03
C ILE A 60 -10.64 3.32 10.71
N MET A 61 -9.82 2.91 11.69
CA MET A 61 -10.08 1.71 12.49
C MET A 61 -11.41 1.80 13.26
N ILE A 62 -11.73 2.92 13.90
CA ILE A 62 -13.05 3.10 14.53
C ILE A 62 -14.18 3.05 13.48
N GLY A 63 -13.98 3.59 12.28
CA GLY A 63 -14.94 3.50 11.19
C GLY A 63 -15.17 2.06 10.70
N THR A 64 -14.13 1.23 10.60
CA THR A 64 -14.28 -0.19 10.24
C THR A 64 -14.95 -0.99 11.35
N MET A 65 -14.68 -0.66 12.62
CA MET A 65 -15.39 -1.23 13.77
C MET A 65 -16.89 -0.90 13.71
N ASP A 66 -17.24 0.37 13.48
CA ASP A 66 -18.63 0.83 13.39
C ASP A 66 -19.39 0.11 12.28
N TYR A 67 -18.78 -0.01 11.10
CA TYR A 67 -19.35 -0.82 10.02
C TYR A 67 -19.66 -2.25 10.48
N ARG A 68 -18.72 -2.88 11.20
CA ARG A 68 -18.83 -4.28 11.60
C ARG A 68 -19.86 -4.50 12.70
N LEU A 69 -20.03 -3.53 13.60
CA LEU A 69 -21.09 -3.52 14.61
C LEU A 69 -22.49 -3.53 14.00
N HIS A 70 -22.66 -2.91 12.83
CA HIS A 70 -23.92 -2.86 12.09
C HIS A 70 -24.17 -4.07 11.17
N LEU A 71 -23.33 -5.11 11.19
CA LEU A 71 -23.62 -6.33 10.44
C LEU A 71 -24.86 -7.03 11.01
N PRO A 72 -25.75 -7.57 10.16
CA PRO A 72 -26.97 -8.25 10.63
C PRO A 72 -26.65 -9.52 11.45
N SER A 73 -25.61 -10.26 11.06
CA SER A 73 -25.20 -11.48 11.75
C SER A 73 -24.50 -11.16 13.08
N PRO A 74 -25.03 -11.62 14.23
CA PRO A 74 -24.43 -11.37 15.54
C PRO A 74 -23.06 -12.04 15.70
N TRP A 75 -22.82 -13.16 14.99
CA TRP A 75 -21.55 -13.90 14.98
C TRP A 75 -20.40 -13.13 14.33
N LEU A 76 -20.73 -12.20 13.42
CA LEU A 76 -19.75 -11.40 12.71
C LEU A 76 -19.52 -10.03 13.36
N ARG A 77 -20.35 -9.62 14.33
CA ARG A 77 -20.17 -8.37 15.06
C ARG A 77 -18.90 -8.41 15.93
N CYS A 78 -18.42 -7.23 16.29
CA CYS A 78 -17.30 -7.07 17.22
C CYS A 78 -17.77 -6.35 18.48
N LYS A 79 -16.90 -6.26 19.50
CA LYS A 79 -17.18 -5.47 20.71
C LYS A 79 -16.94 -3.98 20.43
N HIS A 80 -17.66 -3.12 21.14
CA HIS A 80 -17.44 -1.67 21.02
C HIS A 80 -16.09 -1.27 21.65
N PHE A 81 -15.43 -0.26 21.07
CA PHE A 81 -14.19 0.30 21.62
C PHE A 81 -14.33 0.76 23.08
N LEU A 82 -15.46 1.38 23.42
CA LEU A 82 -15.76 1.82 24.78
C LEU A 82 -15.96 0.66 25.76
N GLU A 83 -16.41 -0.51 25.29
CA GLU A 83 -16.53 -1.71 26.12
C GLU A 83 -15.15 -2.21 26.56
N HIS A 84 -14.15 -2.16 25.67
CA HIS A 84 -12.77 -2.46 26.00
C HIS A 84 -12.18 -1.45 26.99
N ILE A 85 -12.40 -0.15 26.79
CA ILE A 85 -11.98 0.88 27.78
C ILE A 85 -12.64 0.64 29.13
N GLY A 86 -13.96 0.42 29.14
CA GLY A 86 -14.72 0.14 30.35
C GLY A 86 -14.16 -1.06 31.08
N THR A 87 -13.90 -2.16 30.37
CA THR A 87 -13.31 -3.39 30.94
C THR A 87 -11.93 -3.14 31.55
N ILE A 88 -11.09 -2.28 30.97
CA ILE A 88 -9.78 -1.92 31.53
C ILE A 88 -9.95 -1.12 32.82
N ILE A 89 -10.87 -0.16 32.85
CA ILE A 89 -11.08 0.73 34.00
C ILE A 89 -11.74 -0.01 35.18
N THR A 90 -12.78 -0.80 34.91
CA THR A 90 -13.55 -1.49 35.94
C THR A 90 -13.01 -2.87 36.29
N GLY A 91 -12.14 -3.44 35.44
CA GLY A 91 -11.70 -4.83 35.53
C GLY A 91 -12.80 -5.86 35.22
N SER A 92 -13.97 -5.43 34.77
CA SER A 92 -15.14 -6.29 34.51
C SER A 92 -15.89 -5.84 33.25
N SER A 93 -16.40 -6.79 32.47
CA SER A 93 -17.20 -6.47 31.29
C SER A 93 -18.47 -5.72 31.71
N PRO A 94 -18.69 -4.47 31.27
CA PRO A 94 -19.90 -3.73 31.62
C PRO A 94 -21.16 -4.31 30.95
N ALA A 95 -20.99 -5.02 29.84
CA ALA A 95 -22.08 -5.71 29.14
C ALA A 95 -22.17 -7.17 29.60
N ALA A 96 -23.39 -7.61 29.90
CA ALA A 96 -23.69 -9.02 30.12
C ALA A 96 -23.48 -9.82 28.82
N PRO A 97 -23.09 -11.11 28.90
CA PRO A 97 -22.99 -11.96 27.72
C PRO A 97 -24.31 -11.97 26.94
N HIS A 98 -24.27 -11.59 25.68
CA HIS A 98 -25.44 -11.62 24.81
C HIS A 98 -25.72 -13.08 24.38
N SER A 99 -26.89 -13.60 24.78
CA SER A 99 -27.33 -14.94 24.37
C SER A 99 -27.98 -14.87 23.00
N ILE A 100 -27.25 -15.29 21.97
CA ILE A 100 -27.73 -15.32 20.58
C ILE A 100 -28.81 -16.40 20.43
N GLN A 101 -29.98 -16.04 19.93
CA GLN A 101 -31.06 -17.00 19.67
C GLN A 101 -30.81 -17.79 18.38
N ALA A 102 -31.37 -19.01 18.30
CA ALA A 102 -31.32 -19.79 17.06
C ALA A 102 -32.01 -19.01 15.93
N PHE A 103 -31.30 -18.85 14.80
CA PHE A 103 -31.76 -18.11 13.61
C PHE A 103 -32.02 -16.60 13.83
N GLU A 104 -31.45 -16.00 14.86
CA GLU A 104 -31.50 -14.54 15.06
C GLU A 104 -30.92 -13.80 13.83
N ASN A 105 -31.73 -12.97 13.20
CA ASN A 105 -31.43 -12.21 11.98
C ASN A 105 -30.93 -13.05 10.78
N ALA A 106 -31.33 -14.33 10.69
CA ALA A 106 -30.86 -15.21 9.62
C ALA A 106 -31.23 -14.70 8.22
N GLU A 107 -32.44 -14.16 8.04
CA GLU A 107 -32.92 -13.61 6.76
C GLU A 107 -32.11 -12.38 6.34
N GLU A 108 -31.93 -11.41 7.23
CA GLU A 108 -31.12 -10.21 6.98
C GLU A 108 -29.65 -10.55 6.70
N ALA A 109 -29.11 -11.54 7.43
CA ALA A 109 -27.75 -12.02 7.22
C ALA A 109 -27.60 -12.67 5.84
N ASN A 110 -28.57 -13.48 5.40
CA ASN A 110 -28.56 -14.09 4.08
C ASN A 110 -28.67 -13.04 2.98
N ALA A 111 -29.60 -12.09 3.09
CA ALA A 111 -29.75 -10.99 2.13
C ALA A 111 -28.48 -10.14 2.03
N PHE A 112 -27.82 -9.88 3.16
CA PHE A 112 -26.53 -9.19 3.18
C PHE A 112 -25.43 -9.99 2.47
N VAL A 113 -25.34 -11.31 2.73
CA VAL A 113 -24.37 -12.19 2.07
C VAL A 113 -24.61 -12.26 0.56
N GLU A 114 -25.85 -12.34 0.11
CA GLU A 114 -26.20 -12.31 -1.31
C GLU A 114 -25.81 -10.99 -1.98
N THR A 115 -26.13 -9.87 -1.33
CA THR A 115 -25.74 -8.53 -1.80
C THR A 115 -24.21 -8.42 -1.88
N TRP A 116 -23.50 -8.97 -0.90
CA TRP A 116 -22.04 -8.97 -0.88
C TRP A 116 -21.44 -9.85 -1.99
N LYS A 117 -21.95 -11.07 -2.18
CA LYS A 117 -21.55 -11.96 -3.27
C LYS A 117 -21.75 -11.31 -4.63
N LYS A 118 -22.87 -10.62 -4.82
CA LYS A 118 -23.15 -9.86 -6.05
C LYS A 118 -22.07 -8.79 -6.29
N ARG A 119 -21.74 -7.99 -5.29
CA ARG A 119 -20.67 -6.96 -5.39
C ARG A 119 -19.30 -7.53 -5.72
N ILE A 120 -18.96 -8.71 -5.16
CA ILE A 120 -17.70 -9.39 -5.50
C ILE A 120 -17.72 -9.78 -6.97
N LYS A 121 -18.80 -10.44 -7.42
CA LYS A 121 -18.95 -10.88 -8.81
C LYS A 121 -18.84 -9.70 -9.78
N ASP A 122 -19.56 -8.60 -9.52
CA ASP A 122 -19.52 -7.40 -10.35
C ASP A 122 -18.09 -6.81 -10.44
N SER A 123 -17.31 -6.89 -9.34
CA SER A 123 -15.92 -6.43 -9.31
C SER A 123 -14.93 -7.38 -9.98
N GLU A 124 -15.19 -8.69 -9.94
CA GLU A 124 -14.39 -9.69 -10.64
C GLU A 124 -14.60 -9.58 -12.16
N GLU A 125 -15.85 -9.37 -12.59
CA GLU A 125 -16.18 -9.11 -14.00
C GLU A 125 -15.52 -7.82 -14.50
N ALA A 126 -15.55 -6.74 -13.72
CA ALA A 126 -14.86 -5.49 -14.07
C ALA A 126 -13.34 -5.66 -14.16
N ALA A 127 -12.72 -6.38 -13.23
CA ALA A 127 -11.28 -6.64 -13.24
C ALA A 127 -10.86 -7.56 -14.40
N ALA A 128 -11.68 -8.55 -14.75
CA ALA A 128 -11.45 -9.40 -15.92
C ALA A 128 -11.48 -8.59 -17.22
N HIS A 129 -12.43 -7.67 -17.35
CA HIS A 129 -12.50 -6.76 -18.50
C HIS A 129 -11.25 -5.88 -18.62
N GLU A 130 -10.82 -5.26 -17.52
CA GLU A 130 -9.60 -4.43 -17.49
C GLU A 130 -8.34 -5.23 -17.83
N TYR A 131 -8.26 -6.49 -17.39
CA TYR A 131 -7.17 -7.39 -17.74
C TYR A 131 -7.13 -7.69 -19.25
N GLU A 132 -8.29 -7.98 -19.86
CA GLU A 132 -8.38 -8.20 -21.30
C GLU A 132 -7.98 -6.96 -22.12
N GLU A 133 -8.36 -5.77 -21.68
CA GLU A 133 -7.95 -4.51 -22.31
C GLU A 133 -6.43 -4.29 -22.21
N ASN A 134 -5.84 -4.52 -21.04
CA ASN A 134 -4.40 -4.40 -20.84
C ASN A 134 -3.60 -5.42 -21.66
N MET A 135 -4.11 -6.65 -21.81
CA MET A 135 -3.50 -7.66 -22.67
C MET A 135 -3.50 -7.22 -24.13
N LYS A 136 -4.62 -6.70 -24.64
CA LYS A 136 -4.70 -6.17 -26.01
C LYS A 136 -3.73 -5.00 -26.22
N ALA A 137 -3.63 -4.09 -25.26
CA ALA A 137 -2.68 -2.97 -25.32
C ALA A 137 -1.21 -3.45 -25.32
N GLN A 138 -0.88 -4.52 -24.58
CA GLN A 138 0.45 -5.12 -24.62
C GLN A 138 0.74 -5.81 -25.96
N GLU A 139 -0.23 -6.51 -26.53
CA GLU A 139 -0.10 -7.10 -27.87
C GLU A 139 0.09 -6.03 -28.96
N GLU A 140 -0.63 -4.92 -28.87
CA GLU A 140 -0.47 -3.77 -29.77
C GLU A 140 0.94 -3.16 -29.63
N LEU A 141 1.41 -2.91 -28.41
CA LEU A 141 2.76 -2.41 -28.17
C LEU A 141 3.85 -3.37 -28.70
N GLN A 142 3.64 -4.69 -28.54
CA GLN A 142 4.58 -5.68 -29.06
C GLN A 142 4.60 -5.67 -30.59
N ARG A 143 3.44 -5.55 -31.25
CA ARG A 143 3.38 -5.40 -32.71
C ARG A 143 4.09 -4.14 -33.17
N GLU A 144 3.91 -3.01 -32.49
CA GLU A 144 4.65 -1.77 -32.78
C GLU A 144 6.17 -1.96 -32.64
N MET A 145 6.63 -2.71 -31.63
CA MET A 145 8.05 -3.02 -31.45
C MET A 145 8.60 -3.94 -32.55
N GLU A 146 7.81 -4.93 -32.99
CA GLU A 146 8.17 -5.83 -34.09
C GLU A 146 8.27 -5.05 -35.42
N GLU A 147 7.33 -4.14 -35.68
CA GLU A 147 7.36 -3.26 -36.86
C GLU A 147 8.58 -2.31 -36.85
N ILE A 148 9.01 -1.83 -35.69
CA ILE A 148 10.22 -1.01 -35.55
C ILE A 148 11.51 -1.86 -35.67
N GLY A 149 11.49 -3.09 -35.14
CA GLY A 149 12.63 -4.02 -35.14
C GLY A 149 13.01 -4.54 -36.53
N ASP A 150 12.07 -4.58 -37.46
CA ASP A 150 12.29 -5.03 -38.84
C ASP A 150 13.11 -4.03 -39.70
N VAL A 151 13.47 -2.86 -39.13
CA VAL A 151 14.30 -1.83 -39.80
C VAL A 151 15.83 -2.09 -39.69
N GLY A 152 16.26 -3.25 -39.19
CA GLY A 152 17.56 -3.81 -39.58
C GLY A 152 18.62 -3.94 -38.50
N THR A 153 18.45 -4.93 -37.61
CA THR A 153 19.58 -5.57 -36.96
C THR A 153 19.38 -7.08 -36.90
N ASP A 154 20.00 -7.75 -37.87
CA ASP A 154 20.13 -9.20 -37.96
C ASP A 154 21.10 -9.69 -36.85
N ILE A 155 20.56 -9.96 -35.66
CA ILE A 155 21.29 -10.61 -34.57
C ILE A 155 20.85 -12.08 -34.55
N SER A 156 21.40 -12.83 -35.49
CA SER A 156 21.22 -14.27 -35.59
C SER A 156 22.03 -14.95 -34.47
N ALA A 157 21.36 -15.34 -33.38
CA ALA A 157 21.93 -16.18 -32.34
C ALA A 157 21.64 -17.66 -32.64
N ASP A 158 22.68 -18.37 -33.05
CA ASP A 158 22.71 -19.80 -33.39
C ASP A 158 22.57 -20.66 -32.12
N ASN A 159 21.40 -21.27 -31.91
CA ASN A 159 21.16 -22.24 -30.83
C ASN A 159 20.80 -23.60 -31.43
N ARG A 160 21.82 -24.32 -31.88
CA ARG A 160 21.72 -25.74 -32.28
C ARG A 160 22.25 -26.65 -31.18
N GLY A 161 21.36 -27.48 -30.65
CA GLY A 161 21.69 -28.82 -30.15
C GLY A 161 21.97 -28.94 -28.65
N GLY A 162 20.98 -29.40 -27.89
CA GLY A 162 21.17 -29.77 -26.48
C GLY A 162 19.91 -30.35 -25.84
N SER A 163 19.52 -31.56 -26.25
CA SER A 163 18.53 -32.37 -25.54
C SER A 163 19.10 -32.78 -24.17
N GLY A 164 18.63 -32.17 -23.09
CA GLY A 164 19.05 -32.55 -21.74
C GLY A 164 18.44 -31.65 -20.67
N LEU A 165 17.45 -32.18 -19.94
CA LEU A 165 16.86 -31.62 -18.72
C LEU A 165 16.45 -30.14 -18.81
N SER A 166 15.16 -29.93 -19.07
CA SER A 166 14.45 -28.67 -18.78
C SER A 166 14.46 -28.43 -17.26
N VAL A 167 15.62 -28.06 -16.72
CA VAL A 167 15.73 -27.35 -15.46
C VAL A 167 15.32 -25.94 -15.82
N ASP A 168 14.06 -25.62 -15.58
CA ASP A 168 13.50 -24.29 -15.75
C ASP A 168 14.46 -23.28 -15.10
N PRO A 169 15.25 -22.53 -15.90
CA PRO A 169 16.41 -21.78 -15.40
C PRO A 169 15.97 -20.65 -14.46
N PHE A 170 14.69 -20.30 -14.52
CA PHE A 170 14.09 -19.33 -13.62
C PHE A 170 13.72 -19.92 -12.27
N LYS A 171 13.64 -21.24 -12.08
CA LYS A 171 13.19 -21.82 -10.81
C LYS A 171 14.12 -21.47 -9.65
N SER A 172 15.43 -21.42 -9.87
CA SER A 172 16.42 -21.00 -8.86
C SER A 172 16.27 -19.53 -8.46
N VAL A 173 15.82 -18.68 -9.40
CA VAL A 173 15.60 -17.25 -9.18
C VAL A 173 14.18 -16.96 -8.64
N LEU A 174 13.17 -17.68 -9.12
CA LEU A 174 11.76 -17.55 -8.75
C LEU A 174 11.48 -18.07 -7.34
N PHE A 175 12.15 -19.14 -6.90
CA PHE A 175 11.88 -19.73 -5.59
C PHE A 175 12.05 -18.76 -4.40
N PRO A 176 13.14 -17.99 -4.26
CA PRO A 176 13.26 -17.00 -3.18
C PRO A 176 12.22 -15.89 -3.30
N VAL A 177 11.85 -15.49 -4.52
CA VAL A 177 10.80 -14.49 -4.75
C VAL A 177 9.43 -15.03 -4.30
N GLN A 178 9.11 -16.28 -4.61
CA GLN A 178 7.90 -16.97 -4.16
C GLN A 178 7.85 -17.10 -2.64
N GLN A 179 8.97 -17.41 -1.98
CA GLN A 179 9.05 -17.44 -0.51
C GLN A 179 8.79 -16.07 0.11
N ASN A 180 9.39 -15.01 -0.44
CA ASN A 180 9.17 -13.64 0.01
C ASN A 180 7.71 -13.22 -0.19
N LEU A 181 7.11 -13.53 -1.35
CA LEU A 181 5.68 -13.29 -1.63
C LEU A 181 4.79 -14.04 -0.64
N ALA A 182 5.08 -15.31 -0.35
CA ALA A 182 4.32 -16.10 0.62
C ALA A 182 4.37 -15.48 2.03
N MET A 183 5.53 -14.96 2.46
CA MET A 183 5.65 -14.21 3.71
C MET A 183 4.82 -12.93 3.69
N ILE A 184 4.93 -12.12 2.63
CA ILE A 184 4.15 -10.88 2.46
C ILE A 184 2.65 -11.18 2.52
N CYS A 185 2.16 -12.22 1.84
CA CYS A 185 0.77 -12.64 1.87
C CYS A 185 0.28 -13.02 3.28
N LYS A 186 1.12 -13.70 4.08
CA LYS A 186 0.80 -14.00 5.48
C LYS A 186 0.68 -12.73 6.32
N TYR A 187 1.60 -11.78 6.15
CA TYR A 187 1.54 -10.48 6.84
C TYR A 187 0.32 -9.66 6.42
N LEU A 188 0.03 -9.56 5.12
CA LEU A 188 -1.16 -8.86 4.61
C LEU A 188 -2.45 -9.46 5.15
N ARG A 189 -2.52 -10.79 5.28
CA ARG A 189 -3.67 -11.47 5.90
C ARG A 189 -3.83 -11.08 7.37
N HIS A 190 -2.72 -11.03 8.12
CA HIS A 190 -2.76 -10.62 9.52
C HIS A 190 -3.17 -9.15 9.68
N ILE A 191 -2.60 -8.25 8.85
CA ILE A 191 -2.99 -6.84 8.80
C ILE A 191 -4.48 -6.71 8.49
N ARG A 192 -5.00 -7.47 7.52
CA ARG A 192 -6.43 -7.48 7.20
C ARG A 192 -7.29 -7.90 8.40
N TYR A 193 -6.87 -8.90 9.17
CA TYR A 193 -7.61 -9.33 10.36
C TYR A 193 -7.66 -8.23 11.43
N ILE A 194 -6.58 -7.47 11.59
CA ILE A 194 -6.55 -6.30 12.49
C ILE A 194 -7.46 -5.19 11.94
N LEU A 195 -7.33 -4.82 10.66
CA LEU A 195 -8.09 -3.72 10.05
C LEU A 195 -9.61 -3.96 10.03
N ILE A 196 -10.05 -5.23 9.86
CA ILE A 196 -11.47 -5.64 9.86
C ILE A 196 -11.96 -5.96 11.29
N TRP A 197 -11.13 -5.72 12.32
CA TRP A 197 -11.42 -6.01 13.72
C TRP A 197 -11.61 -7.49 14.06
N GLN A 198 -11.25 -8.43 13.16
CA GLN A 198 -11.53 -9.86 13.33
C GLN A 198 -10.98 -10.35 14.67
N GLU A 199 -9.77 -9.89 14.99
CA GLU A 199 -9.16 -9.97 16.31
C GLU A 199 -9.41 -8.66 17.09
N SER A 200 -10.57 -8.53 17.72
CA SER A 200 -11.01 -7.28 18.37
C SER A 200 -10.02 -6.77 19.43
N TYR A 201 -9.38 -7.66 20.17
CA TYR A 201 -8.40 -7.31 21.20
C TYR A 201 -7.14 -6.64 20.64
N ILE A 202 -6.52 -7.23 19.60
CA ILE A 202 -5.33 -6.66 18.96
C ILE A 202 -5.67 -5.34 18.28
N SER A 203 -6.83 -5.31 17.62
CA SER A 203 -7.35 -4.13 16.92
C SER A 203 -7.62 -2.98 17.87
N PHE A 204 -8.13 -3.28 19.07
CA PHE A 204 -8.31 -2.31 20.14
C PHE A 204 -6.96 -1.68 20.56
N TRP A 205 -5.96 -2.49 20.91
CA TRP A 205 -4.66 -1.97 21.34
C TRP A 205 -3.94 -1.19 20.24
N PHE A 206 -4.03 -1.65 19.00
CA PHE A 206 -3.49 -0.93 17.85
C PHE A 206 -4.17 0.44 17.70
N THR A 207 -5.49 0.48 17.75
CA THR A 207 -6.28 1.72 17.64
C THR A 207 -6.01 2.68 18.79
N ALA A 208 -5.99 2.18 20.03
CA ALA A 208 -5.64 2.97 21.22
C ALA A 208 -4.20 3.50 21.14
N GLY A 209 -3.26 2.68 20.67
CA GLY A 209 -1.88 3.07 20.41
C GLY A 209 -1.77 4.19 19.38
N CYS A 210 -2.53 4.12 18.28
CA CYS A 210 -2.60 5.19 17.29
C CYS A 210 -3.13 6.51 17.88
N PHE A 211 -4.18 6.47 18.70
CA PHE A 211 -4.69 7.68 19.35
C PHE A 211 -3.73 8.23 20.40
N LEU A 212 -3.10 7.37 21.21
CA LEU A 212 -2.07 7.79 22.16
C LEU A 212 -0.89 8.44 21.42
N LEU A 213 -0.42 7.81 20.34
CA LEU A 213 0.67 8.34 19.54
C LEU A 213 0.29 9.68 18.87
N SER A 214 -0.96 9.81 18.39
CA SER A 214 -1.50 11.08 17.88
C SER A 214 -1.42 12.18 18.92
N ILE A 215 -1.85 11.91 20.16
CA ILE A 215 -1.76 12.87 21.28
C ILE A 215 -0.30 13.21 21.59
N LEU A 216 0.58 12.22 21.73
CA LEU A 216 2.00 12.45 22.00
C LEU A 216 2.67 13.27 20.89
N CYS A 217 2.37 12.96 19.62
CA CYS A 217 2.86 13.71 18.47
C CYS A 217 2.35 15.16 18.45
N ALA A 218 1.17 15.45 19.00
CA ALA A 218 0.67 16.83 19.05
C ALA A 218 1.50 17.74 19.96
N PHE A 219 2.20 17.18 20.96
CA PHE A 219 3.08 17.93 21.85
C PHE A 219 4.52 18.07 21.34
N ILE A 220 4.91 17.29 20.33
CA ILE A 220 6.27 17.35 19.76
C ILE A 220 6.35 18.52 18.77
N PRO A 221 7.34 19.42 18.88
CA PRO A 221 7.51 20.52 17.94
C PRO A 221 8.11 20.01 16.62
N TRP A 222 7.28 19.38 15.78
CA TRP A 222 7.71 18.76 14.51
C TRP A 222 8.38 19.72 13.55
N PHE A 223 8.03 21.01 13.59
CA PHE A 223 8.71 22.01 12.78
C PHE A 223 10.22 22.05 13.06
N PHE A 224 10.62 21.91 14.32
CA PHE A 224 12.02 21.82 14.71
C PHE A 224 12.65 20.56 14.11
N ILE A 225 12.02 19.39 14.30
CA ILE A 225 12.54 18.12 13.80
C ILE A 225 12.68 18.16 12.27
N ILE A 226 11.64 18.54 11.54
CA ILE A 226 11.63 18.60 10.07
C ILE A 226 12.70 19.56 9.55
N LYS A 227 12.85 20.73 10.19
CA LYS A 227 13.89 21.70 9.82
C LYS A 227 15.30 21.13 10.04
N TRP A 228 15.53 20.41 11.13
CA TRP A 228 16.83 19.82 11.41
C TRP A 228 17.12 18.59 10.57
N THR A 229 16.15 17.71 10.33
CA THR A 229 16.32 16.54 9.47
C THR A 229 16.55 16.97 8.03
N SER A 230 15.81 17.95 7.50
CA SER A 230 16.09 18.49 6.17
C SER A 230 17.47 19.13 6.08
N ARG A 231 17.91 19.86 7.12
CA ARG A 231 19.27 20.42 7.16
C ARG A 231 20.34 19.34 7.17
N LEU A 232 20.20 18.31 8.00
CA LEU A 232 21.12 17.17 8.04
C LEU A 232 21.11 16.41 6.73
N PHE A 233 19.96 16.23 6.10
CA PHE A 233 19.82 15.57 4.80
C PHE A 233 20.53 16.34 3.70
N VAL A 234 20.32 17.66 3.61
CA VAL A 234 21.01 18.53 2.64
C VAL A 234 22.52 18.53 2.90
N TRP A 235 22.96 18.59 4.16
CA TRP A 235 24.39 18.49 4.48
C TRP A 235 24.96 17.10 4.18
N SER A 236 24.18 16.04 4.35
CA SER A 236 24.61 14.67 4.09
C SER A 236 24.64 14.34 2.60
N LEU A 237 23.83 14.98 1.76
CA LEU A 237 23.82 14.75 0.31
C LEU A 237 24.65 15.76 -0.48
N PHE A 238 24.60 17.04 -0.09
CA PHE A 238 25.21 18.16 -0.81
C PHE A 238 26.28 18.88 0.02
N GLY A 239 26.75 18.25 1.09
CA GLY A 239 27.74 18.85 1.97
C GLY A 239 29.13 18.96 1.32
N PRO A 240 30.06 19.63 2.00
CA PRO A 240 31.45 19.78 1.53
C PRO A 240 32.17 18.47 1.24
N TRP A 241 31.73 17.35 1.84
CA TRP A 241 32.27 16.01 1.56
C TRP A 241 32.06 15.59 0.10
N MET A 242 31.05 16.12 -0.62
CA MET A 242 30.90 15.90 -2.06
C MET A 242 32.11 16.42 -2.83
N LYS A 243 32.78 17.47 -2.33
CA LYS A 243 34.05 17.93 -2.92
C LYS A 243 35.18 16.95 -2.66
N LEU A 244 35.17 16.24 -1.53
CA LEU A 244 36.13 15.17 -1.28
C LEU A 244 35.89 13.98 -2.22
N VAL A 245 34.63 13.59 -2.45
CA VAL A 245 34.30 12.55 -3.44
C VAL A 245 34.74 12.96 -4.83
N ASP A 246 34.51 14.21 -5.21
CA ASP A 246 35.00 14.77 -6.48
C ASP A 246 36.53 14.66 -6.60
N ILE A 247 37.27 15.08 -5.56
CA ILE A 247 38.74 15.05 -5.53
C ILE A 247 39.34 13.64 -5.43
N TYR A 248 38.65 12.66 -4.84
CA TYR A 248 39.22 11.31 -4.66
C TYR A 248 38.73 10.32 -5.73
N TYR A 249 37.49 10.46 -6.18
CA TYR A 249 36.86 9.50 -7.08
C TYR A 249 36.72 10.05 -8.50
N VAL A 250 36.25 11.29 -8.66
CA VAL A 250 35.99 11.87 -9.99
C VAL A 250 37.28 12.32 -10.67
N SER A 251 38.20 12.97 -9.96
CA SER A 251 39.49 13.35 -10.57
C SER A 251 40.33 12.13 -10.99
N THR A 252 40.17 10.99 -10.33
CA THR A 252 40.81 9.72 -10.73
C THR A 252 40.17 9.14 -12.01
N LEU A 253 38.92 9.52 -12.32
CA LEU A 253 38.22 9.12 -13.54
C LEU A 253 38.47 10.10 -14.70
N ASP A 254 38.68 11.39 -14.41
CA ASP A 254 38.96 12.44 -15.40
C ASP A 254 40.38 12.36 -15.99
N ASP A 255 41.27 11.53 -15.43
CA ASP A 255 42.56 11.22 -16.07
C ASP A 255 42.41 10.41 -17.37
N PHE A 256 41.22 9.88 -17.68
CA PHE A 256 40.89 9.44 -19.04
C PHE A 256 40.45 10.63 -19.87
N THR A 257 41.42 11.31 -20.47
CA THR A 257 41.18 12.34 -21.48
C THR A 257 40.19 11.79 -22.53
N GLU A 258 39.32 12.64 -23.12
CA GLU A 258 38.43 12.19 -24.20
C GLU A 258 39.18 11.45 -25.33
N GLU A 259 40.46 11.79 -25.52
CA GLU A 259 41.38 11.11 -26.44
C GLU A 259 41.69 9.67 -26.02
N ASP A 260 41.97 9.41 -24.74
CA ASP A 260 42.22 8.06 -24.21
C ASP A 260 40.97 7.18 -24.31
N LEU A 261 39.79 7.76 -24.07
CA LEU A 261 38.50 7.10 -24.27
C LEU A 261 38.24 6.78 -25.74
N LYS A 262 38.60 7.68 -26.66
CA LYS A 262 38.53 7.42 -28.11
C LYS A 262 39.51 6.33 -28.53
N GLU A 263 40.73 6.34 -28.00
CA GLU A 263 41.75 5.34 -28.31
C GLU A 263 41.39 3.96 -27.76
N GLN A 264 40.86 3.86 -26.53
CA GLN A 264 40.33 2.60 -26.00
C GLN A 264 39.13 2.09 -26.80
N ARG A 265 38.24 2.98 -27.25
CA ARG A 265 37.12 2.61 -28.14
C ARG A 265 37.61 2.10 -29.49
N LEU A 266 38.67 2.69 -30.05
CA LEU A 266 39.29 2.21 -31.29
C LEU A 266 39.95 0.84 -31.08
N LYS A 267 40.79 0.68 -30.04
CA LYS A 267 41.45 -0.59 -29.72
C LYS A 267 40.45 -1.72 -29.46
N SER A 268 39.38 -1.45 -28.73
CA SER A 268 38.33 -2.46 -28.47
C SER A 268 37.53 -2.81 -29.73
N ARG A 269 37.31 -1.86 -30.65
CA ARG A 269 36.70 -2.14 -31.97
C ARG A 269 37.62 -2.99 -32.85
N GLU A 270 38.91 -2.69 -32.87
CA GLU A 270 39.90 -3.48 -33.60
C GLU A 270 39.99 -4.91 -33.05
N GLN A 271 40.07 -5.07 -31.73
CA GLN A 271 40.07 -6.39 -31.09
C GLN A 271 38.80 -7.20 -31.40
N ARG A 272 37.62 -6.56 -31.39
CA ARG A 272 36.37 -7.23 -31.80
C ARG A 272 36.41 -7.66 -33.25
N ARG A 273 36.87 -6.81 -34.17
CA ARG A 273 37.04 -7.17 -35.60
C ARG A 273 37.98 -8.35 -35.78
N LEU A 274 39.11 -8.36 -35.07
CA LEU A 274 40.07 -9.47 -35.11
C LEU A 274 39.47 -10.76 -34.54
N ALA A 275 38.74 -10.69 -33.42
CA ALA A 275 38.08 -11.84 -32.83
C ALA A 275 36.98 -12.41 -33.74
N THR A 276 36.17 -11.55 -34.38
CA THR A 276 35.16 -12.00 -35.35
C THR A 276 35.80 -12.60 -36.61
N ALA A 277 36.88 -12.00 -37.12
CA ALA A 277 37.61 -12.55 -38.27
C ALA A 277 38.22 -13.93 -37.95
N ALA A 278 38.79 -14.09 -36.75
CA ALA A 278 39.33 -15.37 -36.28
C ALA A 278 38.27 -16.44 -36.02
N ALA A 279 37.03 -16.05 -35.69
CA ALA A 279 35.92 -16.99 -35.51
C ALA A 279 35.33 -17.48 -36.85
N ILE A 280 35.56 -16.73 -37.94
CA ILE A 280 35.09 -17.06 -39.29
C ILE A 280 36.12 -17.92 -40.06
N SER A 281 37.41 -17.80 -39.74
CA SER A 281 38.50 -18.60 -40.33
C SER A 281 38.63 -19.99 -39.70
#